data_AF-A0A7J3KSE8-F1
#
_entry.id   AF-A0A7J3KSE8-F1
#
_cell.length_a   1.000
_cell.length_b   1.000
_cell.length_c   1.000
_cell.angle_alpha   90.00
_cell.angle_beta   90.00
_cell.angle_gamma   90.00
#
_symmetry.space_group_name_H-M   'P 1'
#
loop_
_entity.id
_entity.type
_entity.pdbx_description
1 polymer ?
#
loop_
_entity_poly.entity_id
_entity_poly.type
_entity_poly.pdbx_seq_one_letter_code
_entity_poly.pdbx_strand_id
1 'polypeptide(L)'
;MPRYILRVCMPARDWHRVSDFVSDIKNSRVIKRIVTRIFPDRPDLDALELVLLIECSKSYVLEIERELASRTCGTIGFFVIYPLTDNSMA
;
A
#
# COMPACT_ATOMS: atom_id res chain seq x y z
N MET A 1 -5.64 -11.30 14.52
CA MET A 1 -4.24 -11.00 14.13
C MET A 1 -4.06 -9.48 14.14
N PRO A 2 -2.84 -8.93 14.22
CA PRO A 2 -2.67 -7.47 14.19
C PRO A 2 -3.15 -6.88 12.86
N ARG A 3 -3.65 -5.64 12.94
CA ARG A 3 -4.13 -4.88 11.78
C ARG A 3 -3.14 -3.80 11.42
N TYR A 4 -3.02 -3.55 10.12
CA TYR A 4 -2.11 -2.57 9.57
C TYR A 4 -2.82 -1.75 8.51
N ILE A 5 -2.47 -0.47 8.44
CA ILE A 5 -2.74 0.34 7.26
C ILE A 5 -1.50 0.32 6.38
N LEU A 6 -1.69 -0.10 5.13
CA LEU A 6 -0.71 0.00 4.06
C LEU A 6 -1.17 1.10 3.11
N ARG A 7 -0.36 2.14 2.96
CA ARG A 7 -0.52 3.19 1.94
C ARG A 7 0.55 3.02 0.89
N VAL A 8 0.16 3.02 -0.37
CA VAL A 8 1.08 2.98 -1.53
C VAL A 8 0.72 4.14 -2.44
N CYS A 9 1.67 5.03 -2.71
CA CYS A 9 1.49 6.16 -3.60
C CYS A 9 2.51 6.07 -4.73
N MET A 10 2.02 5.99 -5.97
CA MET A 10 2.88 5.83 -7.15
C MET A 10 2.45 6.79 -8.25
N PRO A 11 3.40 7.30 -9.06
CA PRO A 11 3.05 7.89 -10.35
C PRO A 11 2.21 6.91 -11.17
N ALA A 12 1.21 7.40 -11.89
CA ALA A 12 0.30 6.55 -12.67
C ALA A 12 1.04 5.69 -13.69
N ARG A 13 2.07 6.25 -14.32
CA ARG A 13 2.99 5.54 -15.24
C ARG A 13 3.71 4.35 -14.61
N ASP A 14 4.00 4.42 -13.31
CA ASP A 14 4.77 3.41 -12.57
C ASP A 14 3.87 2.44 -11.78
N TRP A 15 2.54 2.61 -11.83
CA TRP A 15 1.58 1.81 -11.06
C TRP A 15 1.70 0.31 -11.30
N HIS A 16 2.01 -0.08 -12.55
CA HIS A 16 2.19 -1.47 -12.94
C HIS A 16 3.23 -2.22 -12.08
N ARG A 17 4.24 -1.51 -11.53
CA ARG A 17 5.31 -2.10 -10.72
C ARG A 17 4.84 -2.68 -9.39
N VAL A 18 3.76 -2.15 -8.83
CA VAL A 18 3.21 -2.57 -7.53
C VAL A 18 1.83 -3.22 -7.65
N SER A 19 1.12 -2.97 -8.76
CA SER A 19 -0.31 -3.28 -8.90
C SER A 19 -0.66 -4.75 -8.76
N ASP A 20 0.16 -5.66 -9.29
CA ASP A 20 0.02 -7.11 -9.17
C ASP A 20 0.15 -7.56 -7.72
N PHE A 21 1.20 -7.09 -7.04
CA PHE A 21 1.49 -7.46 -5.66
C PHE A 21 0.40 -6.96 -4.69
N VAL A 22 0.01 -5.70 -4.81
CA VAL A 22 -1.00 -5.11 -3.90
C VAL A 22 -2.42 -5.55 -4.24
N SER A 23 -2.66 -6.19 -5.39
CA SER A 23 -3.94 -6.77 -5.75
C SER A 23 -4.17 -8.15 -5.15
N ASP A 24 -3.10 -8.87 -4.82
CA ASP A 24 -3.18 -10.23 -4.27
C ASP A 24 -2.14 -10.45 -3.16
N ILE A 25 -2.36 -9.80 -2.01
CA ILE A 25 -1.53 -9.99 -0.81
C ILE A 25 -1.96 -11.32 -0.14
N LYS A 26 -1.37 -12.42 -0.61
CA LYS A 26 -1.80 -13.82 -0.38
C LYS A 26 -1.95 -14.25 1.08
N ASN A 27 -1.08 -13.80 1.99
CA ASN A 27 -1.13 -14.23 3.40
C ASN A 27 -1.73 -13.15 4.32
N SER A 28 -2.70 -12.41 3.79
CA SER A 28 -3.43 -11.39 4.54
C SER A 28 -4.93 -11.45 4.28
N ARG A 29 -5.70 -10.95 5.25
CA ARG A 29 -7.09 -10.61 5.02
C ARG A 29 -7.18 -9.11 4.73
N VAL A 30 -7.58 -8.75 3.52
CA VAL A 30 -7.90 -7.36 3.16
C VAL A 30 -9.28 -7.02 3.72
N ILE A 31 -9.33 -6.10 4.68
CA ILE A 31 -10.58 -5.61 5.29
C ILE A 31 -11.16 -4.47 4.46
N LYS A 32 -10.32 -3.58 3.95
CA LYS A 32 -10.73 -2.43 3.16
C LYS A 32 -9.69 -2.11 2.10
N ARG A 33 -10.15 -1.68 0.92
CA ARG A 33 -9.34 -1.21 -0.20
C ARG A 33 -9.94 0.08 -0.74
N ILE A 34 -9.10 1.11 -0.87
CA ILE A 34 -9.46 2.39 -1.48
C ILE A 34 -8.37 2.73 -2.49
N VAL A 35 -8.76 3.09 -3.72
CA VAL A 35 -7.84 3.58 -4.75
C VAL A 35 -8.31 4.96 -5.19
N THR A 36 -7.40 5.92 -5.17
CA THR A 36 -7.67 7.32 -5.52
C THR A 36 -6.67 7.78 -6.58
N ARG A 37 -7.14 8.41 -7.66
CA ARG A 37 -6.26 9.19 -8.56
C ARG A 37 -6.15 10.61 -8.02
N ILE A 38 -4.92 11.11 -7.89
CA ILE A 38 -4.66 12.38 -7.21
C ILE A 38 -4.76 13.57 -8.17
N PHE A 39 -4.26 13.45 -9.40
CA PHE A 39 -4.26 14.53 -10.38
C PHE A 39 -4.78 14.04 -11.74
N PRO A 40 -6.05 13.60 -11.82
CA PRO A 40 -6.60 13.01 -13.04
C PRO A 40 -6.52 13.96 -14.25
N ASP A 41 -6.58 15.27 -14.02
CA ASP A 41 -6.54 16.30 -15.07
C ASP A 41 -5.11 16.69 -15.51
N ARG A 42 -4.07 16.15 -14.85
CA ARG A 42 -2.66 16.40 -15.17
C ARG A 42 -1.90 15.08 -15.34
N PRO A 43 -2.02 14.41 -16.51
CA PRO A 43 -1.45 13.09 -16.74
C PRO A 43 0.07 12.99 -16.53
N ASP A 44 0.79 14.10 -16.71
CA ASP A 44 2.22 14.24 -16.47
C ASP A 44 2.60 14.11 -14.99
N LEU A 45 1.70 14.54 -14.10
CA LEU A 45 1.86 14.56 -12.65
C LEU A 45 0.98 13.52 -11.94
N ASP A 46 0.14 12.80 -12.67
CA ASP A 46 -0.87 11.94 -12.07
C ASP A 46 -0.26 10.81 -11.24
N ALA A 47 -0.92 10.51 -10.13
CA ALA A 47 -0.52 9.52 -9.16
C ALA A 47 -1.73 8.72 -8.68
N LEU A 48 -1.51 7.46 -8.36
CA LEU A 48 -2.47 6.61 -7.68
C LEU A 48 -2.05 6.42 -6.23
N GLU A 49 -2.98 6.69 -5.32
CA GLU A 49 -2.91 6.28 -3.93
C GLU A 49 -3.79 5.05 -3.72
N LEU A 50 -3.19 3.99 -3.19
CA LEU A 50 -3.88 2.82 -2.67
C LEU A 50 -3.77 2.82 -1.15
N VAL A 51 -4.90 2.70 -0.47
CA VAL A 51 -4.97 2.46 0.98
C VAL A 51 -5.61 1.10 1.23
N LEU A 52 -4.87 0.23 1.91
CA LEU A 52 -5.32 -1.09 2.34
C LEU A 52 -5.37 -1.15 3.87
N LEU A 53 -6.48 -1.63 4.41
CA LEU A 53 -6.54 -2.13 5.78
C LEU A 53 -6.38 -3.65 5.71
N ILE A 54 -5.26 -4.16 6.23
CA ILE A 54 -4.93 -5.59 6.18
C ILE A 54 -4.80 -6.16 7.59
N GLU A 55 -5.20 -7.41 7.74
CA GLU A 55 -4.96 -8.21 8.93
C GLU A 55 -4.01 -9.37 8.56
N CYS A 56 -2.83 -9.38 9.18
CA CYS A 56 -1.78 -10.36 8.89
C CYS A 56 -0.79 -10.51 10.06
N SER A 57 0.17 -11.43 9.96
CA SER A 57 1.21 -11.59 10.97
C SER A 57 2.26 -10.49 10.86
N LYS A 58 2.94 -10.17 11.97
CA LYS A 58 4.05 -9.21 11.98
C LYS A 58 5.19 -9.64 11.03
N SER A 59 5.48 -10.93 10.94
CA SER A 59 6.50 -11.45 10.03
C SER A 59 6.14 -11.17 8.57
N TYR A 60 4.87 -11.34 8.21
CA TYR A 60 4.41 -11.11 6.85
C TYR A 60 4.39 -9.62 6.48
N VAL A 61 4.16 -8.72 7.44
CA VAL A 61 4.36 -7.27 7.19
C VAL A 61 5.79 -6.97 6.76
N LEU A 62 6.80 -7.58 7.39
CA LEU A 62 8.19 -7.38 6.98
C LEU A 62 8.47 -7.90 5.56
N GLU A 63 7.78 -8.95 5.14
CA GLU A 63 7.84 -9.44 3.76
C GLU A 63 7.22 -8.43 2.79
N ILE A 64 6.06 -7.87 3.14
CA ILE A 64 5.40 -6.81 2.37
C ILE A 64 6.31 -5.58 2.23
N GLU A 65 6.95 -5.15 3.31
CA GLU A 65 7.89 -4.01 3.29
C GLU A 65 9.06 -4.24 2.34
N ARG A 66 9.68 -5.43 2.40
CA ARG A 66 10.82 -5.78 1.52
C ARG A 66 10.42 -5.79 0.05
N GLU A 67 9.28 -6.41 -0.25
CA GLU A 67 8.78 -6.51 -1.63
C GLU A 67 8.43 -5.13 -2.19
N LEU A 68 7.73 -4.30 -1.42
CA LEU A 68 7.41 -2.93 -1.83
C LEU A 68 8.66 -2.06 -1.98
N ALA A 69 9.63 -2.16 -1.05
CA ALA A 69 10.89 -1.42 -1.17
C ALA A 69 11.65 -1.75 -2.46
N SER A 70 11.69 -3.02 -2.84
CA SER A 70 12.25 -3.46 -4.13
C SER A 70 11.46 -2.86 -5.31
N ARG A 71 10.13 -2.94 -5.28
CA ARG A 71 9.26 -2.51 -6.38
C ARG A 71 9.21 -1.00 -6.57
N THR A 72 9.29 -0.21 -5.49
CA THR A 72 9.29 1.26 -5.56
C THR A 72 10.67 1.85 -5.84
N CYS A 73 11.74 1.06 -5.71
CA CYS A 73 13.12 1.51 -5.95
C CYS A 73 13.29 2.12 -7.35
N GLY A 74 13.92 3.29 -7.42
CA GLY A 74 14.13 4.03 -8.68
C GLY A 74 12.88 4.71 -9.23
N THR A 75 11.80 4.79 -8.45
CA THR A 75 10.64 5.66 -8.73
C THR A 75 10.60 6.81 -7.72
N ILE A 76 9.74 7.80 -7.98
CA ILE A 76 9.36 8.81 -6.96
C ILE A 76 8.19 8.34 -6.09
N GLY A 77 7.72 7.11 -6.29
CA GLY A 77 6.66 6.51 -5.50
C GLY A 77 7.18 6.00 -4.15
N PHE A 78 6.27 5.86 -3.20
CA PHE A 78 6.59 5.46 -1.84
C PHE A 78 5.45 4.64 -1.23
N PHE A 79 5.75 3.98 -0.11
CA PHE A 79 4.75 3.29 0.68
C PHE A 79 5.00 3.55 2.17
N VAL A 80 3.95 3.37 2.96
CA VAL A 80 4.00 3.44 4.43
C VAL A 80 3.15 2.31 4.98
N ILE A 81 3.68 1.59 5.96
CA ILE A 81 2.94 0.57 6.72
C ILE A 81 2.97 0.96 8.18
N TYR A 82 1.82 0.98 8.83
CA TYR A 82 1.74 1.25 10.27
C TYR A 82 0.67 0.40 10.94
N PRO A 83 0.93 -0.06 12.18
CA PRO A 83 -0.06 -0.82 12.94
C PRO A 83 -1.25 0.07 13.27
N LEU A 84 -2.46 -0.51 13.18
CA LEU A 84 -3.63 0.10 13.77
C LEU A 84 -3.60 -0.20 15.27
N THR A 85 -3.24 0.79 16.09
CA THR A 85 -3.47 0.69 17.53
C THR A 85 -4.96 0.86 17.79
N ASP A 86 -5.60 -0.15 18.39
CA ASP A 86 -6.98 -0.03 18.88
C ASP A 86 -7.00 1.05 19.97
N ASN A 87 -7.41 2.26 19.61
CA ASN A 87 -7.58 3.38 20.53
C ASN A 87 -8.95 3.31 21.23
N SER A 88 -9.45 2.11 21.54
CA SER A 88 -10.72 1.87 22.22
C SER A 88 -10.61 1.91 23.75
N MET A 89 -9.54 2.50 24.30
CA MET A 89 -9.46 2.91 25.70
C MET A 89 -8.81 4.29 25.81
N ALA A 90 -9.61 5.33 25.57
CA ALA A 90 -9.41 6.68 26.09
C ALA A 90 -10.78 7.27 26.44
#